data_AF-A0A929HVT0-F1
#
_entry.id   AF-A0A929HVT0-F1
#
_cell.length_a   1.000
_cell.length_b   1.000
_cell.length_c   1.000
_cell.angle_alpha   90.00
_cell.angle_beta   90.00
_cell.angle_gamma   90.00
#
_symmetry.space_group_name_H-M   'P 1'
#
loop_
_entity.id
_entity.type
_entity.pdbx_description
1 polymer ?
#
loop_
_entity_poly.entity_id
_entity_poly.type
_entity_poly.pdbx_seq_one_letter_code
_entity_poly.pdbx_strand_id
1 'polypeptide(L)' 'CILAAMVSYPEIARELFSVPESKLFVMGAALGWPDPDVPVNCFERKRGSLDEFVRWAK' A
#
# COMPACT_ATOMS: atom_id res chain seq x y z
N CYS A 1 4.47 -1.60 4.54
CA CYS A 1 4.21 -0.51 3.56
C CYS A 1 3.29 -1.03 2.46
N ILE A 2 2.16 -0.38 2.18
CA ILE A 2 1.30 -0.73 1.03
C ILE A 2 1.88 -0.06 -0.21
N LEU A 3 2.10 -0.82 -1.28
CA LEU A 3 2.82 -0.38 -2.46
C LEU A 3 1.99 -0.67 -3.72
N ALA A 4 1.30 0.36 -4.23
CA ALA A 4 0.63 0.26 -5.54
C ALA A 4 1.64 0.04 -6.68
N ALA A 5 2.85 0.59 -6.54
CA ALA A 5 3.90 0.44 -7.55
C ALA A 5 4.30 -1.02 -7.83
N MET A 6 4.15 -1.93 -6.86
CA MET A 6 4.52 -3.34 -7.04
C MET A 6 3.59 -4.09 -8.00
N VAL A 7 2.43 -3.53 -8.32
CA VAL A 7 1.48 -4.13 -9.26
C VAL A 7 1.39 -3.35 -10.58
N SER A 8 2.25 -2.34 -10.78
CA SER A 8 2.29 -1.55 -12.02
C SER A 8 2.85 -2.33 -13.22
N TYR A 9 3.60 -3.39 -12.98
CA TYR A 9 4.19 -4.26 -14.00
C TYR A 9 3.83 -5.74 -13.72
N PRO A 10 2.55 -6.11 -13.85
CA PRO A 10 2.06 -7.41 -13.43
C PRO A 10 2.73 -8.57 -14.19
N GLU A 11 3.10 -8.36 -15.47
CA GLU A 11 3.73 -9.40 -16.30
C GLU A 11 5.07 -9.89 -15.72
N ILE A 12 5.89 -8.98 -15.19
CA ILE A 12 7.16 -9.33 -14.53
C ILE A 12 6.88 -10.22 -13.30
N ALA A 13 5.87 -9.85 -12.51
CA ALA A 13 5.48 -10.63 -11.33
C ALA A 13 4.87 -12.00 -11.71
N ARG A 14 4.11 -12.08 -12.82
CA ARG A 14 3.58 -13.36 -13.33
C ARG A 14 4.70 -14.30 -13.73
N GLU A 15 5.68 -13.82 -14.48
CA GLU A 15 6.84 -14.59 -14.91
C GLU A 15 7.63 -15.13 -13.71
N LEU A 16 7.92 -14.28 -12.72
CA LEU A 16 8.72 -14.65 -11.56
C LEU A 16 8.01 -15.61 -10.60
N PHE A 17 6.70 -15.44 -10.40
CA PHE A 17 5.93 -16.18 -9.39
C PHE A 17 4.95 -17.21 -9.96
N SER A 18 4.95 -17.41 -11.28
CA SER A 18 4.06 -18.34 -11.98
C SER A 18 2.58 -18.12 -11.65
N VAL A 19 2.15 -16.85 -11.61
CA VAL A 19 0.76 -16.48 -11.30
C VAL A 19 -0.08 -16.44 -12.59
N PRO A 20 -1.20 -17.17 -12.67
CA PRO A 20 -2.01 -17.27 -13.89
C PRO A 20 -2.71 -15.94 -14.22
N GLU A 21 -2.94 -15.71 -15.52
CA GLU A 21 -3.64 -14.52 -16.05
C GLU A 21 -5.01 -14.27 -15.43
N SER A 22 -5.71 -15.34 -15.02
CA SER A 22 -7.03 -15.26 -14.38
C SER A 22 -7.00 -14.60 -12.99
N LYS A 23 -5.82 -14.33 -12.43
CA LYS A 23 -5.66 -13.63 -11.14
C LYS A 23 -5.13 -12.23 -11.36
N LEU A 24 -5.75 -11.27 -10.68
CA LEU A 24 -5.33 -9.87 -10.68
C LEU A 24 -4.42 -9.58 -9.48
N PHE A 25 -3.30 -8.89 -9.73
CA PHE A 25 -2.49 -8.30 -8.67
C PHE A 25 -3.11 -6.95 -8.26
N VAL A 26 -3.65 -6.87 -7.04
CA VAL A 26 -4.39 -5.68 -6.58
C VAL A 26 -3.49 -4.69 -5.84
N MET A 27 -2.57 -5.22 -5.03
CA MET A 27 -1.59 -4.46 -4.28
C MET A 27 -0.42 -5.37 -3.95
N GLY A 28 0.66 -4.79 -3.43
CA GLY A 28 1.55 -5.56 -2.60
C GLY A 28 1.90 -4.83 -1.31
N ALA A 29 2.52 -5.57 -0.39
CA ALA A 29 2.89 -5.07 0.91
C ALA A 29 4.30 -5.51 1.29
N ALA A 30 5.15 -4.55 1.67
CA ALA A 30 6.40 -4.84 2.34
C ALA A 30 6.16 -5.06 3.84
N LEU A 31 6.65 -6.17 4.38
CA LEU A 31 6.58 -6.57 5.78
C LEU A 31 8.00 -6.80 6.31
N GLY A 32 8.26 -6.34 7.54
CA GLY A 32 9.58 -6.38 8.18
C GLY A 32 9.67 -5.34 9.28
N TRP A 33 10.85 -5.20 9.90
CA TRP A 33 11.10 -4.22 10.96
C TRP A 33 11.59 -2.89 10.39
N PRO A 34 10.94 -1.77 10.72
CA PRO A 34 11.35 -0.47 10.24
C PRO A 34 12.66 -0.05 10.91
N ASP A 35 13.53 0.60 10.14
CA ASP A 35 14.66 1.33 10.68
C ASP A 35 14.16 2.69 11.23
N PRO A 36 14.20 2.93 12.56
CA PRO A 36 13.68 4.14 13.16
C PRO A 36 14.56 5.38 12.91
N ASP A 37 15.80 5.21 12.44
CA ASP A 37 16.75 6.31 12.24
C ASP A 37 16.68 6.89 10.81
N VAL A 38 15.95 6.23 9.89
CA VAL A 38 15.78 6.71 8.51
C VAL A 38 14.69 7.78 8.44
N PRO A 39 14.98 9.01 7.96
CA PRO A 39 14.03 10.12 7.95
C PRO A 39 12.69 9.83 7.26
N VAL A 40 12.68 8.97 6.23
CA VAL A 40 11.47 8.58 5.50
C VAL A 40 10.45 7.82 6.38
N ASN A 41 10.88 7.25 7.50
CA ASN A 41 9.99 6.53 8.43
C ASN A 41 9.40 7.45 9.50
N CYS A 42 10.01 8.63 9.72
CA CYS A 42 9.79 9.50 10.88
C CYS A 42 8.85 10.69 10.62
N PHE A 43 8.37 10.89 9.38
CA PHE A 43 7.45 11.98 9.11
C PHE A 43 6.05 11.73 9.71
N GLU A 44 5.43 12.79 10.21
CA GLU A 44 4.05 12.74 10.71
C GLU A 44 3.07 12.60 9.53
N ARG A 45 2.10 11.68 9.67
CA ARG A 45 1.06 11.49 8.67
C ARG A 45 -0.21 12.22 9.11
N LYS A 46 -0.55 13.28 8.40
CA LYS A 46 -1.81 14.01 8.65
C LYS A 46 -3.02 13.14 8.30
N ARG A 47 -4.11 13.31 9.05
CA ARG A 47 -5.44 12.75 8.77
C ARG A 47 -6.44 13.90 8.82
N GLY A 48 -7.48 13.82 8.01
CA GLY A 48 -8.56 14.78 8.09
C GLY A 48 -9.29 14.66 9.43
N SER A 49 -9.89 15.76 9.86
CA SER A 49 -10.83 15.79 10.98
C SER A 49 -12.14 15.08 10.63
N LEU A 50 -12.90 14.65 11.65
CA LEU A 50 -14.17 13.95 11.41
C LEU A 50 -15.16 14.79 10.60
N ASP A 51 -15.16 16.11 10.79
CA ASP A 51 -16.05 17.03 10.08
C ASP A 51 -15.80 17.07 8.56
N GLU A 52 -14.64 16.61 8.08
CA GLU A 52 -14.32 16.54 6.65
C GLU A 52 -15.02 15.39 5.92
N PHE A 53 -15.36 14.31 6.62
CA PHE A 53 -15.83 13.07 5.97
C PHE A 53 -16.97 12.35 6.70
N VAL A 54 -17.37 12.78 7.90
CA VAL A 54 -18.47 12.17 8.66
C VAL A 54 -19.70 13.06 8.65
N ARG A 55 -20.85 12.47 8.28
CA ARG A 55 -22.16 13.08 8.49
C ARG A 55 -22.94 12.25 9.51
N TRP A 56 -23.26 12.85 10.65
CA TRP A 56 -24.04 12.21 11.71
C TRP A 56 -25.54 12.28 11.40
N ALA A 57 -26.25 11.18 11.63
CA ALA A 57 -27.70 11.07 11.54
C ALA A 57 -28.28 10.73 12.92
N LYS A 58 -29.54 11.12 13.14
CA LYS A 58 -30.29 10.77 14.35
C LYS A 58 -30.95 9.41 14.21
#